data_AF-A0A443YLL0-F1
#
_entry.id   AF-A0A443YLL0-F1
#
_cell.length_a   1.000
_cell.length_b   1.000
_cell.length_c   1.000
_cell.angle_alpha   90.00
_cell.angle_beta   90.00
_cell.angle_gamma   90.00
#
_symmetry.space_group_name_H-M   'P 1'
#
loop_
_entity.id
_entity.type
_entity.pdbx_description
1 polymer ?
#
loop_
_entity_poly.entity_id
_entity_poly.type
_entity_poly.pdbx_seq_one_letter_code
_entity_poly.pdbx_strand_id
1 'polypeptide(L)'
;MRIISLKDTRLIAQVVLLCVAMLVVSAGAGFAESFVDNNDGTVTDTMSGLMWSKKPAPGGPVQWEQAKSIASSSSFGGKGGWRVPTKEELEELYSHLNSGSNPFDMGFPSSIPHWSSTAYDRGFCDGCQYFVDMHSGKVEVHRPVGIYSYVWPVRSGN
;
A
#
# COMPACT_ATOMS: atom_id res chain seq x y z
N MET A 1 -36.20 58.71 -5.11
CA MET A 1 -34.94 58.16 -4.57
C MET A 1 -35.29 57.35 -3.32
N ARG A 2 -35.34 56.01 -3.42
CA ARG A 2 -35.73 55.16 -2.27
C ARG A 2 -34.50 54.95 -1.38
N ILE A 3 -34.56 55.44 -0.14
CA ILE A 3 -33.49 55.37 0.85
C ILE A 3 -33.55 53.97 1.47
N ILE A 4 -32.50 53.18 1.28
CA ILE A 4 -32.41 51.81 1.83
C ILE A 4 -32.08 51.95 3.33
N SER A 5 -32.81 51.23 4.20
CA SER A 5 -32.68 51.34 5.66
C SER A 5 -31.45 50.59 6.17
N LEU A 6 -30.79 51.12 7.22
CA LEU A 6 -29.65 50.47 7.90
C LEU A 6 -29.96 49.08 8.47
N LYS A 7 -31.24 48.73 8.64
CA LYS A 7 -31.68 47.38 9.04
C LYS A 7 -31.60 46.39 7.87
N ASP A 8 -31.85 46.87 6.66
CA ASP A 8 -31.84 46.06 5.43
C ASP A 8 -30.42 45.72 5.01
N THR A 9 -29.47 46.65 5.18
CA THR A 9 -28.05 46.41 4.91
C THR A 9 -27.41 45.41 5.87
N ARG A 10 -27.83 45.37 7.14
CA ARG A 10 -27.37 44.36 8.11
C ARG A 10 -27.90 42.97 7.78
N LEU A 11 -29.16 42.86 7.36
CA LEU A 11 -29.76 41.60 6.96
C LEU A 11 -29.11 41.07 5.66
N ILE A 12 -28.85 41.94 4.69
CA ILE A 12 -28.15 41.59 3.45
C ILE A 12 -26.71 41.15 3.74
N ALA A 13 -25.99 41.86 4.62
CA ALA A 13 -24.63 41.47 5.00
C ALA A 13 -24.58 40.12 5.74
N GLN A 14 -25.55 39.82 6.61
CA GLN A 14 -25.65 38.53 7.31
C GLN A 14 -26.02 37.38 6.36
N VAL A 15 -26.93 37.61 5.42
CA VAL A 15 -27.31 36.60 4.40
C VAL A 15 -26.15 36.33 3.45
N VAL A 16 -25.43 37.37 3.01
CA VAL A 16 -24.23 37.20 2.15
C VAL A 16 -23.12 36.46 2.91
N LEU A 17 -22.89 36.76 4.19
CA LEU A 17 -21.88 36.06 5.01
C LEU A 17 -22.23 34.58 5.25
N LEU A 18 -23.52 34.25 5.43
CA LEU A 18 -24.01 32.88 5.53
C LEU A 18 -23.90 32.12 4.19
N CYS A 19 -24.15 32.79 3.06
CA CYS A 19 -23.98 32.19 1.73
C CYS A 19 -22.50 31.93 1.40
N VAL A 20 -21.59 32.83 1.79
CA VAL A 20 -20.14 32.65 1.60
C VAL A 20 -19.62 31.52 2.49
N ALA A 21 -20.11 31.36 3.72
CA ALA A 21 -19.71 30.25 4.59
C ALA A 21 -20.14 28.87 4.06
N MET A 22 -21.30 28.77 3.39
CA MET A 22 -21.75 27.52 2.74
C MET A 22 -21.02 27.22 1.41
N LEU A 23 -20.41 28.23 0.79
CA LEU A 23 -19.61 28.08 -0.45
C LEU A 23 -18.16 27.64 -0.19
N VAL A 24 -17.71 27.55 1.07
CA VAL A 24 -16.38 26.99 1.42
C VAL A 24 -16.44 25.49 1.70
N VAL A 25 -17.55 24.81 1.42
CA VAL A 25 -17.50 23.36 1.16
C VAL A 25 -16.93 23.18 -0.24
N SER A 26 -15.65 23.55 -0.42
CA SER A 26 -14.92 23.17 -1.61
C SER A 26 -14.99 21.66 -1.66
N ALA A 27 -15.51 21.15 -2.78
CA ALA A 27 -15.42 19.77 -3.19
C ALA A 27 -13.96 19.34 -3.21
N GLY A 28 -13.43 18.96 -2.04
CA GLY A 28 -12.48 17.89 -1.97
C GLY A 28 -13.28 16.64 -2.31
N ALA A 29 -13.38 16.32 -3.59
CA ALA A 29 -13.50 14.92 -3.96
C ALA A 29 -12.29 14.26 -3.31
N GLY A 30 -12.48 13.71 -2.11
CA GLY A 30 -11.43 13.00 -1.40
C GLY A 30 -11.06 11.86 -2.30
N PHE A 31 -9.92 11.98 -2.99
CA PHE A 31 -9.30 10.80 -3.57
C PHE A 31 -9.15 9.83 -2.41
N ALA A 32 -9.84 8.70 -2.47
CA ALA A 32 -9.63 7.65 -1.49
C ALA A 32 -8.13 7.33 -1.53
N GLU A 33 -7.46 7.46 -0.38
CA GLU A 33 -6.05 7.10 -0.31
C GLU A 33 -5.92 5.61 -0.64
N SER A 34 -5.08 5.28 -1.62
CA SER A 34 -4.79 3.88 -2.01
C SER A 34 -4.20 3.08 -0.85
N PHE A 35 -3.60 3.76 0.12
CA PHE A 35 -3.05 3.13 1.31
C PHE A 35 -3.44 3.87 2.59
N VAL A 36 -3.69 3.11 3.65
CA VAL A 36 -3.93 3.61 5.01
C VAL A 36 -2.88 3.05 5.95
N ASP A 37 -2.08 3.93 6.54
CA ASP A 37 -1.13 3.58 7.61
C ASP A 37 -1.89 3.34 8.93
N ASN A 38 -1.84 2.11 9.44
CA ASN A 38 -2.57 1.74 10.65
C ASN A 38 -1.85 2.18 11.94
N ASN A 39 -0.68 2.82 11.83
CA ASN A 39 0.16 3.28 12.95
C ASN A 39 0.59 2.17 13.93
N ASP A 40 0.53 0.91 13.51
CA ASP A 40 0.86 -0.28 14.30
C ASP A 40 1.96 -1.15 13.64
N GLY A 41 2.61 -0.62 12.60
CA GLY A 41 3.57 -1.34 11.78
C GLY A 41 2.95 -2.09 10.61
N THR A 42 1.67 -1.85 10.30
CA THR A 42 0.98 -2.37 9.12
C THR A 42 0.39 -1.25 8.26
N VAL A 43 0.16 -1.56 6.98
CA VAL A 43 -0.48 -0.67 6.01
C VAL A 43 -1.60 -1.44 5.32
N THR A 44 -2.77 -0.84 5.20
CA THR A 44 -3.90 -1.39 4.43
C THR A 44 -3.86 -0.82 3.02
N ASP A 45 -3.84 -1.70 2.01
CA ASP A 45 -4.09 -1.33 0.61
C ASP A 45 -5.60 -1.34 0.38
N THR A 46 -6.19 -0.17 0.18
CA THR A 46 -7.64 0.01 0.06
C THR A 46 -8.18 -0.46 -1.28
N MET A 47 -7.33 -0.60 -2.30
CA MET A 47 -7.71 -1.02 -3.64
C MET A 47 -7.81 -2.55 -3.73
N SER A 48 -6.86 -3.28 -3.14
CA SER A 48 -6.89 -4.75 -3.10
C SER A 48 -7.62 -5.32 -1.88
N GLY A 49 -7.81 -4.51 -0.82
CA GLY A 49 -8.32 -4.98 0.46
C GLY A 49 -7.32 -5.87 1.21
N LEU A 50 -6.03 -5.81 0.85
CA LEU A 50 -4.96 -6.53 1.53
C LEU A 50 -4.30 -5.67 2.60
N MET A 51 -3.65 -6.32 3.56
CA MET A 51 -2.85 -5.65 4.57
C MET A 51 -1.42 -6.15 4.52
N TRP A 52 -0.49 -5.22 4.55
CA TRP A 52 0.94 -5.42 4.34
C TRP A 52 1.72 -5.01 5.59
N SER A 53 2.85 -5.67 5.84
CA SER A 53 3.80 -5.15 6.83
C SER A 53 4.36 -3.82 6.33
N LYS A 54 4.57 -2.87 7.24
CA LYS A 54 5.08 -1.53 6.86
C LYS A 54 6.52 -1.55 6.34
N LYS A 55 7.28 -2.58 6.72
CA LYS A 55 8.64 -2.86 6.25
C LYS A 55 8.64 -4.21 5.52
N PRO A 56 9.25 -4.32 4.32
CA PRO A 56 9.62 -5.61 3.78
C PRO A 56 10.78 -6.20 4.60
N ALA A 57 10.61 -7.45 5.06
CA ALA A 57 11.53 -8.24 5.87
C ALA A 57 12.33 -7.44 6.94
N PRO A 58 11.88 -7.37 8.21
CA PRO A 58 12.51 -6.57 9.28
C PRO A 58 13.94 -6.98 9.71
N GLY A 59 14.67 -7.75 8.89
CA GLY A 59 16.05 -8.18 9.12
C GLY A 59 16.89 -8.41 7.86
N GLY A 60 16.42 -7.99 6.67
CA GLY A 60 17.17 -8.13 5.41
C GLY A 60 16.74 -9.32 4.53
N PRO A 61 17.48 -9.61 3.44
CA PRO A 61 17.16 -10.67 2.51
C PRO A 61 17.44 -12.06 3.10
N VAL A 62 16.55 -13.01 2.83
CA VAL A 62 16.57 -14.36 3.41
C VAL A 62 16.30 -15.41 2.34
N GLN A 63 16.58 -16.68 2.66
CA GLN A 63 16.23 -17.80 1.78
C GLN A 63 14.72 -18.12 1.85
N TRP A 64 14.23 -18.86 0.86
CA TRP A 64 12.80 -19.20 0.73
C TRP A 64 12.16 -19.80 1.99
N GLU A 65 12.79 -20.79 2.62
CA GLU A 65 12.25 -21.42 3.82
C GLU A 65 12.17 -20.45 5.01
N GLN A 66 13.16 -19.57 5.13
CA GLN A 66 13.17 -18.51 6.15
C GLN A 66 12.11 -17.44 5.84
N ALA A 67 11.92 -17.06 4.58
CA ALA A 67 10.87 -16.12 4.17
C ALA A 67 9.48 -16.63 4.58
N LYS A 68 9.18 -17.91 4.30
CA LYS A 68 7.94 -18.57 4.75
C LYS A 68 7.81 -18.56 6.27
N SER A 69 8.88 -18.90 6.99
CA SER A 69 8.88 -18.92 8.46
C SER A 69 8.66 -17.52 9.05
N ILE A 70 9.37 -16.51 8.54
CA ILE A 70 9.23 -15.13 9.00
C ILE A 70 7.80 -14.66 8.78
N ALA A 71 7.23 -14.89 7.60
CA ALA A 71 5.85 -14.50 7.34
C ALA A 71 4.90 -15.21 8.30
N SER A 72 4.91 -16.54 8.36
CA SER A 72 3.92 -17.31 9.14
C SER A 72 4.01 -17.11 10.66
N SER A 73 5.20 -16.82 11.20
CA SER A 73 5.40 -16.61 12.65
C SER A 73 5.27 -15.14 13.09
N SER A 74 5.10 -14.21 12.15
CA SER A 74 5.07 -12.78 12.48
C SER A 74 3.75 -12.35 13.14
N SER A 75 3.83 -11.30 13.95
CA SER A 75 2.68 -10.66 14.60
C SER A 75 2.66 -9.14 14.40
N PHE A 76 2.77 -8.67 13.15
CA PHE A 76 2.72 -7.24 12.85
C PHE A 76 1.36 -6.66 13.27
N GLY A 77 1.37 -5.51 13.94
CA GLY A 77 0.14 -4.90 14.50
C GLY A 77 -0.59 -5.79 15.52
N GLY A 78 0.08 -6.79 16.12
CA GLY A 78 -0.55 -7.79 17.00
C GLY A 78 -1.45 -8.79 16.25
N LYS A 79 -1.34 -8.87 14.92
CA LYS A 79 -2.19 -9.71 14.06
C LYS A 79 -1.40 -10.91 13.54
N GLY A 80 -2.01 -12.08 13.45
CA GLY A 80 -1.45 -13.25 12.77
C GLY A 80 -1.95 -13.41 11.32
N GLY A 81 -1.66 -14.56 10.70
CA GLY A 81 -2.16 -14.91 9.36
C GLY A 81 -1.35 -14.33 8.21
N TRP A 82 -0.13 -13.87 8.49
CA TRP A 82 0.80 -13.35 7.51
C TRP A 82 1.39 -14.48 6.66
N ARG A 83 1.57 -14.20 5.38
CA ARG A 83 2.14 -15.12 4.39
C ARG A 83 3.04 -14.39 3.41
N VAL A 84 3.79 -15.16 2.63
CA VAL A 84 4.46 -14.65 1.43
C VAL A 84 3.37 -14.25 0.42
N PRO A 85 3.48 -13.09 -0.24
CA PRO A 85 2.52 -12.65 -1.25
C PRO A 85 2.59 -13.51 -2.51
N THR A 86 1.55 -13.48 -3.34
CA THR A 86 1.63 -14.02 -4.71
C THR A 86 2.33 -13.01 -5.62
N LYS A 87 2.64 -13.43 -6.85
CA LYS A 87 3.29 -12.55 -7.83
C LYS A 87 2.32 -11.45 -8.24
N GLU A 88 1.06 -11.81 -8.45
CA GLU A 88 -0.03 -10.92 -8.80
C GLU A 88 -0.24 -9.84 -7.71
N GLU A 89 -0.21 -10.21 -6.42
CA GLU A 89 -0.34 -9.25 -5.31
C GLU A 89 0.83 -8.26 -5.25
N LEU A 90 2.05 -8.69 -5.56
CA LEU A 90 3.22 -7.80 -5.63
C LEU A 90 3.13 -6.85 -6.84
N GLU A 91 2.68 -7.34 -7.99
CA GLU A 91 2.45 -6.51 -9.19
C GLU A 91 1.36 -5.45 -8.94
N GLU A 92 0.26 -5.83 -8.27
CA GLU A 92 -0.79 -4.89 -7.86
C GLU A 92 -0.28 -3.87 -6.84
N LEU A 93 0.42 -4.32 -5.79
CA LEU A 93 1.05 -3.43 -4.82
C LEU A 93 1.97 -2.41 -5.51
N TYR A 94 2.84 -2.86 -6.43
CA TYR A 94 3.71 -1.97 -7.19
C TYR A 94 2.92 -0.95 -8.03
N SER A 95 1.84 -1.38 -8.68
CA SER A 95 0.94 -0.50 -9.42
C SER A 95 0.33 0.58 -8.52
N HIS A 96 -0.16 0.21 -7.34
CA HIS A 96 -0.78 1.13 -6.38
C HIS A 96 0.25 2.09 -5.74
N LEU A 97 1.49 1.64 -5.53
CA LEU A 97 2.60 2.49 -5.07
C LEU A 97 2.94 3.60 -6.07
N ASN A 98 2.72 3.38 -7.36
CA ASN A 98 2.97 4.37 -8.42
C ASN A 98 1.81 5.34 -8.65
N SER A 99 0.64 5.12 -8.04
CA SER A 99 -0.55 5.97 -8.20
C SER A 99 -0.89 6.82 -6.97
N GLY A 100 -0.25 6.58 -5.84
CA GLY A 100 -0.55 7.24 -4.56
C GLY A 100 0.68 7.62 -3.73
N SER A 101 0.43 8.13 -2.52
CA SER A 101 1.48 8.34 -1.54
C SER A 101 1.95 7.00 -0.99
N ASN A 102 3.26 6.81 -0.82
CA ASN A 102 3.86 5.59 -0.31
C ASN A 102 4.01 5.67 1.23
N PRO A 103 3.22 4.94 2.04
CA PRO A 103 3.35 4.94 3.50
C PRO A 103 4.36 3.90 4.03
N PHE A 104 5.03 3.16 3.15
CA PHE A 104 5.95 2.10 3.52
C PHE A 104 7.36 2.63 3.79
N ASP A 105 8.06 1.93 4.68
CA ASP A 105 9.49 2.15 4.89
C ASP A 105 10.27 1.29 3.90
N MET A 106 10.62 1.91 2.76
CA MET A 106 11.28 1.30 1.61
C MET A 106 12.77 1.00 1.85
N GLY A 107 13.17 0.66 3.08
CA GLY A 107 14.55 0.45 3.53
C GLY A 107 15.30 -0.74 2.89
N PHE A 108 14.96 -1.12 1.66
CA PHE A 108 15.59 -2.18 0.86
C PHE A 108 16.28 -1.58 -0.39
N PRO A 109 17.38 -2.18 -0.88
CA PRO A 109 18.10 -1.67 -2.04
C PRO A 109 17.35 -1.90 -3.36
N SER A 110 17.58 -1.02 -4.35
CA SER A 110 16.91 -1.00 -5.67
C SER A 110 17.36 -2.07 -6.67
N SER A 111 17.64 -3.29 -6.21
CA SER A 111 18.19 -4.35 -7.07
C SER A 111 17.97 -5.78 -6.57
N ILE A 112 17.31 -5.95 -5.42
CA ILE A 112 16.98 -7.28 -4.89
C ILE A 112 15.47 -7.43 -4.99
N PRO A 113 14.97 -8.36 -5.83
CA PRO A 113 13.54 -8.55 -5.97
C PRO A 113 12.97 -9.24 -4.74
N HIS A 114 11.65 -9.34 -4.67
CA HIS A 114 10.93 -9.94 -3.55
C HIS A 114 10.44 -11.34 -3.89
N TRP A 115 10.48 -12.22 -2.89
CA TRP A 115 9.89 -13.55 -2.95
C TRP A 115 8.39 -13.47 -3.23
N SER A 116 7.94 -14.30 -4.17
CA SER A 116 6.52 -14.63 -4.38
C SER A 116 6.26 -16.08 -4.04
N SER A 117 5.07 -16.39 -3.53
CA SER A 117 4.57 -17.76 -3.35
C SER A 117 4.12 -18.42 -4.65
N THR A 118 4.01 -17.67 -5.75
CA THR A 118 3.65 -18.20 -7.07
C THR A 118 4.83 -18.97 -7.67
N ALA A 119 4.67 -20.29 -7.82
CA ALA A 119 5.62 -21.14 -8.52
C ALA A 119 5.64 -20.81 -10.02
N TYR A 120 6.80 -20.96 -10.66
CA TYR A 120 6.92 -20.88 -12.11
C TYR A 120 6.51 -22.22 -12.74
N ASP A 121 5.51 -22.18 -13.61
CA ASP A 121 4.89 -23.36 -14.22
C ASP A 121 5.18 -23.50 -15.72
N ARG A 122 5.86 -22.53 -16.34
CA ARG A 122 6.06 -22.49 -17.80
C ARG A 122 7.35 -23.20 -18.23
N GLY A 123 7.44 -24.52 -18.04
CA GLY A 123 8.28 -25.49 -18.78
C GLY A 123 9.81 -25.31 -18.96
N PHE A 124 10.37 -24.10 -18.84
CA PHE A 124 11.77 -23.78 -19.10
C PHE A 124 12.64 -23.88 -17.85
N CYS A 125 12.04 -23.89 -16.67
CA CYS A 125 12.74 -24.25 -15.46
C CYS A 125 11.80 -24.91 -14.44
N ASP A 126 12.07 -26.20 -14.19
CA ASP A 126 11.39 -26.96 -13.15
C ASP A 126 11.85 -26.50 -11.75
N GLY A 127 10.89 -26.32 -10.85
CA GLY A 127 11.10 -25.85 -9.48
C GLY A 127 11.48 -24.37 -9.32
N CYS A 128 11.31 -23.54 -10.36
CA CYS A 128 11.51 -22.09 -10.26
C CYS A 128 10.37 -21.37 -9.54
N GLN A 129 10.66 -20.14 -9.12
CA GLN A 129 9.69 -19.25 -8.48
C GLN A 129 9.71 -17.88 -9.16
N TYR A 130 8.56 -17.20 -9.15
CA TYR A 130 8.50 -15.80 -9.56
C TYR A 130 9.05 -14.88 -8.46
N PHE A 131 9.62 -13.77 -8.88
CA PHE A 131 10.06 -12.69 -8.02
C PHE A 131 9.61 -11.36 -8.64
N VAL A 132 9.40 -10.35 -7.80
CA VAL A 132 9.03 -9.00 -8.28
C VAL A 132 9.98 -7.96 -7.68
N ASP A 133 10.65 -7.22 -8.53
CA ASP A 133 11.45 -6.06 -8.12
C ASP A 133 10.51 -4.89 -7.80
N MET A 134 10.39 -4.55 -6.52
CA MET A 134 9.43 -3.52 -6.07
C MET A 134 9.92 -2.08 -6.28
N HIS A 135 11.10 -1.88 -6.87
CA HIS A 135 11.55 -0.55 -7.35
C HIS A 135 11.17 -0.31 -8.81
N SER A 136 11.14 -1.37 -9.62
CA SER A 136 10.95 -1.27 -11.08
C SER A 136 9.69 -1.98 -11.61
N GLY A 137 9.04 -2.80 -10.79
CA GLY A 137 7.92 -3.66 -11.18
C GLY A 137 8.34 -4.85 -12.05
N LYS A 138 9.64 -5.06 -12.24
CA LYS A 138 10.14 -6.13 -13.11
C LYS A 138 9.87 -7.49 -12.48
N VAL A 139 9.24 -8.38 -13.26
CA VAL A 139 9.05 -9.78 -12.89
C VAL A 139 10.26 -10.59 -13.32
N GLU A 140 10.77 -11.40 -12.40
CA GLU A 140 11.90 -12.30 -12.64
C GLU A 140 11.54 -13.74 -12.27
N VAL A 141 12.32 -14.68 -12.78
CA VAL A 141 12.15 -16.11 -12.54
C VAL A 141 13.50 -16.69 -12.19
N HIS A 142 13.61 -17.28 -11.00
CA HIS A 142 14.84 -17.90 -10.54
C HIS A 142 14.58 -19.23 -9.84
N ARG A 143 15.60 -20.08 -9.77
CA ARG A 143 15.57 -21.24 -8.86
C ARG A 143 15.77 -20.74 -7.43
N PRO A 144 14.93 -21.13 -6.46
CA PRO A 144 14.98 -20.57 -5.10
C PRO A 144 16.22 -21.00 -4.30
N VAL A 145 16.91 -22.07 -4.71
CA VAL A 145 18.05 -22.64 -3.98
C VAL A 145 19.25 -21.71 -4.02
N GLY A 146 19.75 -21.32 -2.85
CA GLY A 146 20.94 -20.46 -2.70
C GLY A 146 20.69 -18.98 -2.95
N ILE A 147 19.45 -18.56 -3.21
CA ILE A 147 19.07 -17.16 -3.39
C ILE A 147 18.65 -16.54 -2.07
N TYR A 148 19.05 -15.28 -1.87
CA TYR A 148 18.61 -14.43 -0.77
C TYR A 148 17.83 -13.27 -1.35
N SER A 149 16.61 -13.07 -0.86
CA SER A 149 15.69 -12.06 -1.38
C SER A 149 14.77 -11.57 -0.26
N TYR A 150 14.16 -10.39 -0.45
CA TYR A 150 13.26 -9.82 0.54
C TYR A 150 11.90 -10.50 0.51
N VAL A 151 11.24 -10.57 1.66
CA VAL A 151 9.83 -10.97 1.75
C VAL A 151 9.03 -9.77 2.21
N TRP A 152 7.87 -9.52 1.59
CA TRP A 152 6.94 -8.50 2.02
C TRP A 152 5.68 -9.15 2.56
N PRO A 153 5.62 -9.51 3.85
CA PRO A 153 4.49 -10.21 4.42
C PRO A 153 3.15 -9.51 4.12
N VAL A 154 2.19 -10.31 3.65
CA VAL A 154 0.83 -9.89 3.36
C VAL A 154 -0.16 -10.77 4.10
N ARG A 155 -1.34 -10.23 4.37
CA ARG A 155 -2.52 -10.98 4.84
C ARG A 155 -3.80 -10.39 4.23
N SER A 156 -4.89 -11.12 4.37
CA SER A 156 -6.22 -10.58 4.09
C SER A 156 -6.51 -9.35 4.96
N GLY A 157 -7.13 -8.33 4.38
CA GLY A 157 -7.71 -7.21 5.12
C GLY A 157 -8.82 -7.66 6.06
N ASN A 158 -9.08 -6.84 7.07
CA ASN A 158 -10.17 -7.04 8.02
C ASN A 158 -11.42 -6.28 7.59
#